data_AF-A0A6J1SEI6-F1
#
_entry.id   AF-A0A6J1SEI6-F1
#
_cell.length_a   1.000
_cell.length_b   1.000
_cell.length_c   1.000
_cell.angle_alpha   90.00
_cell.angle_beta   90.00
_cell.angle_gamma   90.00
#
_symmetry.space_group_name_H-M   'P 1'
#
loop_
_entity.id
_entity.type
_entity.pdbx_description
1 polymer ?
#
loop_
_entity_poly.entity_id
_entity_poly.type
_entity_poly.pdbx_seq_one_letter_code
_entity_poly.pdbx_strand_id
1 'polypeptide(L)'
;MDRFEYSDPRLAHGEEFLMRENGVKLYDGDSKTTFEDGELVVSNARILWGRPGDIPRGQMCVCLPLFYVVLVEEEQRTFSFSSSRKFVLHLSESRQGKPQGPVTWSQHNFIKISFKEGLHNDFLGLIQNALMTRAWERLSVAPPSASSSSQNADRKWRSGIVGIERKIEEKHKATDESISLAFQDLSRLMNMAKDMVAISRSISTKIRDKQGDITEDETVRFKSYLLSLGIDDPVTRGAFSNQTEYFKSLAKQLAQMLEEPIKEVGGMMSMADVYCRVNRARGLELLSPEDLMSACRLMSTLQLGLCLRTFDSGATVLQLSDHNDRIIIENTAVALEESGSLSATELAKILGISVLLAKERLLTTEKQGRACRDESLEGIRFYSNLFLTKEE
;
A
#
# COMPACT_ATOMS: atom_id res chain seq x y z
N MET A 1 24.88 4.35 19.47
CA MET A 1 24.83 2.94 19.01
C MET A 1 25.88 2.04 19.66
N ASP A 2 26.69 2.54 20.60
CA ASP A 2 27.69 1.76 21.33
C ASP A 2 27.11 0.83 22.43
N ARG A 3 25.79 0.72 22.57
CA ARG A 3 25.13 -0.31 23.39
C ARG A 3 24.82 -1.59 22.59
N PHE A 4 25.07 -1.57 21.28
CA PHE A 4 24.95 -2.76 20.44
C PHE A 4 26.20 -3.64 20.50
N GLU A 5 25.98 -4.93 20.25
CA GLU A 5 26.96 -6.00 20.35
C GLU A 5 26.78 -6.97 19.16
N TYR A 6 27.84 -7.60 18.68
CA TYR A 6 27.71 -8.70 17.73
C TYR A 6 27.28 -9.97 18.47
N SER A 7 26.22 -10.61 18.00
CA SER A 7 25.64 -11.78 18.65
C SER A 7 25.24 -12.84 17.65
N ASP A 8 25.20 -14.08 18.14
CA ASP A 8 24.51 -15.19 17.48
C ASP A 8 22.98 -14.96 17.55
N PRO A 9 22.24 -15.17 16.44
CA PRO A 9 20.79 -14.98 16.39
C PRO A 9 19.99 -16.09 17.10
N ARG A 10 20.61 -17.20 17.53
CA ARG A 10 19.93 -18.28 18.25
C ARG A 10 19.42 -17.79 19.60
N LEU A 11 18.13 -18.02 19.86
CA LEU A 11 17.50 -17.68 21.14
C LEU A 11 18.11 -18.49 22.29
N ALA A 12 18.41 -17.82 23.39
CA ALA A 12 18.89 -18.44 24.61
C ALA A 12 17.78 -19.26 25.29
N HIS A 13 18.18 -20.12 26.23
CA HIS A 13 17.22 -20.92 26.99
C HIS A 13 16.30 -20.02 27.83
N GLY A 14 14.99 -20.06 27.58
CA GLY A 14 13.99 -19.17 28.22
C GLY A 14 13.80 -17.82 27.52
N GLU A 15 14.51 -17.56 26.43
CA GLU A 15 14.26 -16.42 25.56
C GLU A 15 13.14 -16.73 24.57
N GLU A 16 12.13 -15.87 24.51
CA GLU A 16 10.93 -16.05 23.68
C GLU A 16 10.91 -15.03 22.54
N PHE A 17 10.55 -15.48 21.35
CA PHE A 17 10.36 -14.63 20.18
C PHE A 17 9.07 -13.80 20.32
N LEU A 18 9.16 -12.49 20.05
CA LEU A 18 8.02 -11.58 20.10
C LEU A 18 7.55 -11.15 18.71
N MET A 19 8.46 -10.66 17.86
CA MET A 19 8.10 -10.19 16.53
C MET A 19 9.29 -10.14 15.56
N ARG A 20 8.98 -10.04 14.27
CA ARG A 20 9.94 -9.87 13.18
C ARG A 20 9.40 -8.90 12.14
N GLU A 21 10.24 -7.99 11.67
CA GLU A 21 9.89 -7.01 10.64
C GLU A 21 11.04 -6.81 9.64
N ASN A 22 10.68 -6.50 8.39
CA ASN A 22 11.63 -6.20 7.31
C ASN A 22 11.66 -4.70 7.00
N GLY A 23 12.62 -4.27 6.18
CA GLY A 23 12.73 -2.86 5.77
C GLY A 23 13.06 -1.93 6.95
N VAL A 24 13.80 -2.44 7.95
CA VAL A 24 14.10 -1.73 9.19
C VAL A 24 15.45 -1.03 9.11
N LYS A 25 15.47 0.26 9.46
CA LYS A 25 16.67 1.11 9.49
C LYS A 25 16.98 1.58 10.91
N LEU A 26 18.26 1.56 11.28
CA LEU A 26 18.75 2.04 12.59
C LEU A 26 19.41 3.42 12.47
N TYR A 27 19.26 4.23 13.52
CA TYR A 27 19.86 5.55 13.67
C TYR A 27 20.63 5.62 15.00
N ASP A 28 21.72 6.38 15.02
CA ASP A 28 22.42 6.74 16.24
C ASP A 28 22.04 8.16 16.64
N GLY A 29 21.21 8.33 17.66
CA GLY A 29 20.53 9.59 17.87
C GLY A 29 19.69 9.99 16.64
N ASP A 30 19.96 11.19 16.11
CA ASP A 30 19.38 11.67 14.85
C ASP A 30 20.23 11.33 13.61
N SER A 31 21.42 10.75 13.81
CA SER A 31 22.36 10.43 12.74
C SER A 31 21.97 9.14 12.02
N LYS A 32 21.89 9.20 10.69
CA LYS A 32 21.68 8.01 9.85
C LYS A 32 22.89 7.08 9.95
N THR A 33 22.65 5.80 10.12
CA THR A 33 23.71 4.77 10.09
C THR A 33 23.69 3.97 8.80
N THR A 34 24.70 3.11 8.61
CA THR A 34 24.81 2.18 7.47
C THR A 34 23.87 0.97 7.57
N PHE A 35 23.14 0.83 8.68
CA PHE A 35 22.21 -0.28 8.92
C PHE A 35 20.84 0.07 8.33
N GLU A 36 20.70 -0.18 7.03
CA GLU A 36 19.50 0.10 6.24
C GLU A 36 18.89 -1.18 5.68
N ASP A 37 17.57 -1.17 5.47
CA ASP A 37 16.80 -2.23 4.80
C ASP A 37 17.05 -3.64 5.37
N GLY A 38 17.20 -3.71 6.70
CA GLY A 38 17.46 -4.95 7.43
C GLY A 38 16.21 -5.63 7.96
N GLU A 39 16.43 -6.83 8.49
CA GLU A 39 15.46 -7.63 9.23
C GLU A 39 15.69 -7.40 10.74
N LEU A 40 14.63 -7.00 11.44
CA LEU A 40 14.60 -6.82 12.88
C LEU A 40 13.89 -8.01 13.51
N VAL A 41 14.48 -8.62 14.53
CA VAL A 41 13.86 -9.67 15.35
C VAL A 41 13.89 -9.23 16.81
N VAL A 42 12.74 -9.24 17.46
CA VAL A 42 12.59 -8.85 18.86
C VAL A 42 12.25 -10.09 19.67
N SER A 43 12.96 -10.26 20.79
CA SER A 43 12.64 -11.24 21.82
C SER A 43 12.27 -10.56 23.13
N ASN A 44 11.86 -11.35 24.12
CA ASN A 44 11.62 -10.88 25.48
C ASN A 44 12.91 -10.44 26.23
N ALA A 45 14.09 -10.57 25.63
CA ALA A 45 15.37 -10.23 26.25
C ALA A 45 16.26 -9.26 25.43
N ARG A 46 16.14 -9.24 24.10
CA ARG A 46 17.00 -8.44 23.21
C ARG A 46 16.34 -8.14 21.87
N ILE A 47 16.89 -7.13 21.19
CA ILE A 47 16.52 -6.74 19.83
C ILE A 47 17.69 -7.08 18.92
N LEU A 48 17.44 -7.86 17.88
CA LEU A 48 18.40 -8.29 16.88
C LEU A 48 18.12 -7.57 15.56
N TRP A 49 19.18 -7.18 14.87
CA TRP A 49 19.12 -6.61 13.52
C TRP A 49 20.17 -7.30 12.65
N GLY A 50 19.78 -7.73 11.45
CA GLY A 50 20.66 -8.34 10.45
C GLY A 50 20.26 -7.95 9.03
N ARG A 51 21.07 -8.30 8.03
CA ARG A 51 20.62 -8.14 6.63
C ARG A 51 19.53 -9.17 6.33
N PRO A 52 18.65 -8.93 5.35
CA PRO A 52 17.56 -9.83 5.04
C PRO A 52 18.03 -11.27 4.81
N GLY A 53 17.57 -12.19 5.67
CA GLY A 53 17.90 -13.61 5.60
C GLY A 53 19.20 -14.02 6.32
N ASP A 54 19.93 -13.12 6.96
CA ASP A 54 21.11 -13.45 7.77
C ASP A 54 20.71 -14.14 9.07
N ILE A 55 19.68 -13.63 9.75
CA ILE A 55 19.18 -14.16 11.03
C ILE A 55 18.65 -15.61 10.86
N PRO A 56 17.78 -15.93 9.87
CA PRO A 56 17.35 -17.30 9.60
C PRO A 56 18.49 -18.26 9.26
N ARG A 57 19.59 -17.76 8.66
CA ARG A 57 20.76 -18.55 8.28
C ARG A 57 21.76 -18.73 9.43
N GLY A 58 21.49 -18.17 10.61
CA GLY A 58 22.39 -18.26 11.75
C GLY A 58 23.65 -17.41 11.60
N GLN A 59 23.62 -16.39 10.74
CA GLN A 59 24.75 -15.48 10.58
C GLN A 59 24.79 -14.46 11.71
N MET A 60 25.99 -13.95 11.98
CA MET A 60 26.22 -12.99 13.05
C MET A 60 25.44 -11.70 12.81
N CYS A 61 24.70 -11.26 13.82
CA CYS A 61 23.83 -10.10 13.76
C CYS A 61 24.21 -9.05 14.81
N VAL A 62 23.61 -7.88 14.70
CA VAL A 62 23.80 -6.76 15.63
C VAL A 62 22.68 -6.81 16.66
N CYS A 63 23.03 -6.82 17.93
CA CYS A 63 22.13 -7.09 19.05
C CYS A 63 22.14 -5.92 20.04
N LEU A 64 20.95 -5.46 20.44
CA LEU A 64 20.73 -4.56 21.57
C LEU A 64 19.99 -5.31 22.67
N PRO A 65 20.66 -5.63 23.79
CA PRO A 65 19.98 -6.17 24.96
C PRO A 65 18.92 -5.21 25.52
N LEU A 66 17.73 -5.74 25.86
CA LEU A 66 16.62 -4.91 26.36
C LEU A 66 16.91 -4.29 27.73
N PHE A 67 17.84 -4.86 28.51
CA PHE A 67 18.24 -4.27 29.79
C PHE A 67 18.88 -2.87 29.64
N TYR A 68 19.36 -2.50 28.45
CA TYR A 68 19.83 -1.14 28.19
C TYR A 68 18.69 -0.15 27.96
N VAL A 69 17.52 -0.62 27.50
CA VAL A 69 16.40 0.22 27.09
C VAL A 69 15.62 0.66 28.33
N VAL A 70 15.54 1.99 28.53
CA VAL A 70 14.87 2.62 29.68
C VAL A 70 13.44 3.04 29.32
N LEU A 71 13.28 3.59 28.13
CA LEU A 71 12.02 4.14 27.64
C LEU A 71 11.94 3.97 26.12
N VAL A 72 10.72 3.72 25.63
CA VAL A 72 10.43 3.68 24.19
C VAL A 72 9.27 4.61 23.90
N GLU A 73 9.46 5.46 22.90
CA GLU A 73 8.46 6.42 22.43
C GLU A 73 8.26 6.29 20.92
N GLU A 74 7.05 6.57 20.45
CA GLU A 74 6.79 6.75 19.02
C GLU A 74 7.00 8.22 18.65
N GLU A 75 7.83 8.48 17.64
CA GLU A 75 8.12 9.84 17.18
C GLU A 75 6.86 10.41 16.51
N GLN A 76 6.27 11.45 17.11
CA GLN A 76 5.09 12.11 16.57
C GLN A 76 5.40 12.77 15.22
N ARG A 77 4.57 12.47 14.21
CA ARG A 77 4.75 12.98 12.84
C ARG A 77 4.45 14.48 12.79
N THR A 78 5.49 15.31 12.81
CA THR A 78 5.37 16.77 12.66
C THR A 78 5.22 17.22 11.19
N PHE A 79 5.63 16.41 10.21
CA PHE A 79 5.52 16.71 8.78
C PHE A 79 5.14 15.48 7.93
N SER A 80 4.08 15.61 7.13
CA SER A 80 3.42 14.54 6.34
C SER A 80 4.18 13.97 5.14
N PHE A 81 5.50 14.15 5.03
CA PHE A 81 6.27 13.71 3.85
C PHE A 81 7.06 12.41 4.03
N SER A 82 7.08 11.82 5.23
CA SER A 82 7.74 10.53 5.49
C SER A 82 6.72 9.47 5.90
N SER A 83 6.56 8.43 5.07
CA SER A 83 5.66 7.31 5.32
C SER A 83 6.16 6.35 6.41
N SER A 84 7.42 6.46 6.85
CA SER A 84 8.03 5.53 7.80
C SER A 84 7.66 5.84 9.25
N ARG A 85 7.20 4.85 10.01
CA ARG A 85 7.03 4.95 11.47
C ARG A 85 8.39 4.85 12.15
N LYS A 86 8.63 5.69 13.15
CA LYS A 86 9.91 5.76 13.88
C LYS A 86 9.67 5.66 15.36
N PHE A 87 10.51 4.87 16.02
CA PHE A 87 10.49 4.69 17.46
C PHE A 87 11.84 5.09 18.04
N VAL A 88 11.79 5.85 19.12
CA VAL A 88 12.95 6.34 19.87
C VAL A 88 13.14 5.43 21.07
N LEU A 89 14.30 4.78 21.18
CA LEU A 89 14.67 3.97 22.33
C LEU A 89 15.72 4.73 23.13
N HIS A 90 15.36 5.18 24.32
CA HIS A 90 16.28 5.81 25.27
C HIS A 90 17.04 4.74 26.04
N LEU A 91 18.36 4.86 26.05
CA LEU A 91 19.29 3.85 26.54
C LEU A 91 20.02 4.34 27.78
N SER A 92 20.30 3.42 28.69
CA SER A 92 21.18 3.62 29.83
C SER A 92 22.66 3.64 29.42
N GLU A 93 23.54 3.89 30.39
CA GLU A 93 24.98 3.92 30.18
C GLU A 93 25.54 2.57 29.71
N SER A 94 26.53 2.61 28.81
CA SER A 94 27.20 1.41 28.33
C SER A 94 28.05 0.82 29.45
N ARG A 95 28.02 -0.51 29.61
CA ARG A 95 28.79 -1.20 30.64
C ARG A 95 30.25 -1.40 30.18
N GLN A 96 31.18 -1.24 31.12
CA GLN A 96 32.59 -1.56 30.88
C GLN A 96 32.77 -3.07 30.68
N GLY A 97 33.56 -3.47 29.68
CA GLY A 97 33.82 -4.88 29.38
C GLY A 97 32.76 -5.59 28.53
N LYS A 98 31.85 -4.84 27.88
CA LYS A 98 30.87 -5.42 26.96
C LYS A 98 31.52 -6.11 25.74
N PRO A 99 30.83 -7.08 25.12
CA PRO A 99 31.23 -7.64 23.82
C PRO A 99 31.42 -6.58 22.72
N GLN A 100 32.23 -6.92 21.72
CA GLN A 100 32.47 -6.04 20.58
C GLN A 100 31.16 -5.78 19.82
N GLY A 101 30.99 -4.55 19.36
CA GLY A 101 29.82 -4.13 18.61
C GLY A 101 30.20 -3.20 17.45
N PRO A 102 29.21 -2.72 16.69
CA PRO A 102 29.45 -1.94 15.47
C PRO A 102 30.06 -0.56 15.75
N VAL A 103 29.84 -0.02 16.95
CA VAL A 103 30.32 1.29 17.37
C VAL A 103 30.95 1.16 18.75
N THR A 104 32.14 1.73 18.94
CA THR A 104 32.87 1.70 20.21
C THR A 104 32.39 2.78 21.19
N TRP A 105 31.94 3.92 20.68
CA TRP A 105 31.45 5.03 21.48
C TRP A 105 30.40 5.87 20.75
N SER A 106 29.38 6.32 21.48
CA SER A 106 28.27 7.14 21.00
C SER A 106 28.09 8.38 21.86
N GLN A 107 27.88 9.53 21.24
CA GLN A 107 27.48 10.77 21.93
C GLN A 107 26.01 10.75 22.36
N HIS A 108 25.19 9.93 21.72
CA HIS A 108 23.76 9.89 21.94
C HIS A 108 23.39 8.82 22.97
N ASN A 109 22.46 9.18 23.86
CA ASN A 109 21.82 8.30 24.84
C ASN A 109 20.53 7.66 24.31
N PHE A 110 20.23 7.80 23.03
CA PHE A 110 19.07 7.17 22.40
C PHE A 110 19.40 6.73 20.98
N ILE A 111 18.59 5.81 20.46
CA ILE A 111 18.64 5.36 19.06
C ILE A 111 17.24 5.50 18.45
N LYS A 112 17.16 5.56 17.13
CA LYS A 112 15.87 5.47 16.42
C LYS A 112 15.80 4.21 15.57
N ILE A 113 14.65 3.56 15.58
CA ILE A 113 14.30 2.43 14.71
C ILE A 113 13.19 2.89 13.77
N SER A 114 13.45 2.81 12.46
CA SER A 114 12.54 3.28 11.41
C SER A 114 12.06 2.12 10.56
N PHE A 115 10.75 2.02 10.37
CA PHE A 115 10.09 0.98 9.58
C PHE A 115 9.65 1.58 8.24
N LYS A 116 10.35 1.24 7.14
CA LYS A 116 10.08 1.81 5.80
C LYS A 116 8.86 1.19 5.12
N GLU A 117 8.65 -0.12 5.28
CA GLU A 117 7.57 -0.89 4.64
C GLU A 117 6.25 -0.87 5.44
N GLY A 118 6.17 -0.04 6.47
CA GLY A 118 5.11 -0.07 7.48
C GLY A 118 5.49 -0.95 8.67
N LEU A 119 4.67 -0.91 9.71
CA LEU A 119 4.82 -1.73 10.90
C LEU A 119 3.55 -2.58 11.05
N HIS A 120 3.69 -3.91 10.99
CA HIS A 120 2.55 -4.83 11.04
C HIS A 120 2.16 -5.21 12.47
N ASN A 121 3.10 -5.21 13.41
CA ASN A 121 2.89 -5.58 14.80
C ASN A 121 2.86 -4.37 15.75
N ASP A 122 2.28 -4.51 16.94
CA ASP A 122 2.34 -3.48 18.00
C ASP A 122 3.74 -3.45 18.67
N PHE A 123 4.74 -2.94 17.95
CA PHE A 123 6.12 -2.85 18.42
C PHE A 123 6.22 -2.14 19.78
N LEU A 124 5.50 -1.04 19.95
CA LEU A 124 5.56 -0.25 21.18
C LEU A 124 5.00 -1.05 22.36
N GLY A 125 3.81 -1.63 22.24
CA GLY A 125 3.20 -2.44 23.29
C GLY A 125 4.03 -3.68 23.63
N LEU A 126 4.58 -4.37 22.62
CA LEU A 126 5.43 -5.54 22.82
C LEU A 126 6.71 -5.21 23.58
N ILE A 127 7.42 -4.14 23.19
CA ILE A 127 8.63 -3.72 23.89
C ILE A 127 8.28 -3.25 25.30
N GLN A 128 7.25 -2.43 25.49
CA GLN A 128 6.85 -1.97 26.82
C GLN A 128 6.51 -3.15 27.74
N ASN A 129 5.78 -4.15 27.26
CA ASN A 129 5.49 -5.36 28.03
C ASN A 129 6.77 -6.16 28.38
N ALA A 130 7.69 -6.30 27.41
CA ALA A 130 8.99 -6.92 27.66
C ALA A 130 9.80 -6.15 28.71
N LEU A 131 9.77 -4.81 28.67
CA LEU A 131 10.42 -3.94 29.65
C LEU A 131 9.82 -4.04 31.05
N MET A 132 8.51 -4.25 31.15
CA MET A 132 7.82 -4.46 32.42
C MET A 132 8.09 -5.86 33.00
N THR A 133 8.12 -6.88 32.14
CA THR A 133 8.33 -8.28 32.55
C THR A 133 9.78 -8.54 32.97
N ARG A 134 10.74 -7.81 32.38
CA ARG A 134 12.19 -7.92 32.66
C ARG A 134 12.69 -9.37 32.66
N ALA A 135 12.26 -10.14 31.66
CA ALA A 135 12.55 -11.58 31.59
C ALA A 135 14.06 -11.88 31.68
N TRP A 136 14.90 -10.97 31.16
CA TRP A 136 16.37 -11.06 31.23
C TRP A 136 16.95 -11.09 32.65
N GLU A 137 16.26 -10.58 33.67
CA GLU A 137 16.73 -10.68 35.06
C GLU A 137 16.67 -12.14 35.54
N ARG A 138 15.62 -12.88 35.15
CA ARG A 138 15.42 -14.29 35.51
C ARG A 138 16.34 -15.23 34.73
N LEU A 139 16.72 -14.84 33.51
CA LEU A 139 17.67 -15.58 32.67
C LEU A 139 19.10 -15.55 33.26
N SER A 140 19.41 -14.60 34.14
CA SER A 140 20.74 -14.46 34.77
C SER A 140 20.93 -15.26 36.06
N VAL A 141 19.84 -15.79 36.66
CA VAL A 141 19.88 -16.51 37.94
C VAL A 141 19.82 -18.01 37.68
N ALA A 142 20.94 -18.59 37.22
CA ALA A 142 21.22 -19.99 37.50
C ALA A 142 21.91 -20.07 38.87
N PRO A 143 21.41 -20.84 39.86
CA PRO A 143 22.11 -21.01 41.13
C PRO A 143 23.46 -21.72 40.91
N PRO A 144 24.50 -21.43 41.73
CA PRO A 144 25.78 -22.10 41.64
C PRO A 144 25.66 -23.50 42.23
N SER A 145 25.28 -24.47 41.40
CA SER A 145 25.28 -25.87 41.79
C SER A 145 26.68 -26.46 41.59
N ALA A 146 27.27 -26.78 42.74
CA ALA A 146 28.45 -27.59 43.00
C ALA A 146 28.86 -28.59 41.91
N SER A 147 30.18 -28.62 41.69
CA SER A 147 31.01 -29.78 41.37
C SER A 147 30.31 -31.11 41.09
N SER A 148 30.34 -31.54 39.84
CA SER A 148 30.52 -32.96 39.54
C SER A 148 31.50 -33.14 38.39
N SER A 149 32.54 -33.87 38.73
CA SER A 149 33.61 -34.37 37.88
C SER A 149 33.06 -35.18 36.70
N SER A 150 33.67 -34.95 35.53
CA SER A 150 33.96 -35.92 34.46
C SER A 150 32.88 -36.93 34.09
N GLN A 151 32.35 -36.84 32.87
CA GLN A 151 32.37 -37.95 31.91
C GLN A 151 31.99 -37.51 30.49
N ASN A 152 32.91 -37.79 29.56
CA ASN A 152 32.73 -38.25 28.20
C ASN A 152 31.62 -37.63 27.32
N ALA A 153 32.11 -36.92 26.30
CA ALA A 153 31.75 -37.10 24.89
C ALA A 153 30.46 -37.88 24.61
N ASP A 154 29.37 -37.16 24.36
CA ASP A 154 28.24 -37.71 23.64
C ASP A 154 28.03 -36.95 22.33
N ARG A 155 28.78 -37.42 21.33
CA ARG A 155 28.56 -37.13 19.91
C ARG A 155 27.19 -37.71 19.56
N LYS A 156 26.12 -36.94 19.79
CA LYS A 156 24.77 -37.35 19.42
C LYS A 156 24.72 -37.53 17.90
N TRP A 157 24.66 -38.80 17.48
CA TRP A 157 24.58 -39.19 16.08
C TRP A 157 23.40 -38.50 15.41
N ARG A 158 23.67 -38.04 14.19
CA ARG A 158 22.70 -37.56 13.21
C ARG A 158 21.57 -38.60 13.12
N SER A 159 20.39 -38.25 13.64
CA SER A 159 19.15 -38.96 13.32
C SER A 159 18.93 -38.80 11.81
N GLY A 160 18.82 -39.91 11.09
CA GLY A 160 18.73 -39.94 9.63
C GLY A 160 17.46 -39.27 9.08
N ILE A 161 17.23 -39.44 7.78
CA ILE A 161 16.11 -38.84 7.00
C ILE A 161 14.75 -38.96 7.72
N VAL A 162 14.50 -40.08 8.41
CA VAL A 162 13.29 -40.36 9.19
C VAL A 162 13.08 -39.39 10.38
N GLY A 163 14.15 -38.93 11.03
CA GLY A 163 14.06 -37.98 12.13
C GLY A 163 13.83 -36.54 11.66
N ILE A 164 14.27 -36.22 10.45
CA ILE A 164 13.97 -34.93 9.79
C ILE A 164 12.51 -34.93 9.34
N GLU A 165 12.03 -36.02 8.73
CA GLU A 165 10.64 -36.20 8.29
C GLU A 165 9.66 -36.05 9.46
N ARG A 166 9.92 -36.73 10.58
CA ARG A 166 9.10 -36.59 11.80
C ARG A 166 9.10 -35.16 12.36
N LYS A 167 10.23 -34.46 12.28
CA LYS A 167 10.34 -33.07 12.77
C LYS A 167 9.67 -32.06 11.83
N ILE A 168 9.64 -32.35 10.53
CA ILE A 168 8.88 -31.58 9.52
C ILE A 168 7.38 -31.79 9.75
N GLU A 169 6.96 -33.03 9.97
CA GLU A 169 5.55 -33.40 10.20
C GLU A 169 5.02 -32.81 11.53
N GLU A 170 5.82 -32.84 12.60
CA GLU A 170 5.48 -32.16 13.86
C GLU A 170 5.39 -30.63 13.70
N LYS A 171 6.25 -30.02 12.87
CA LYS A 171 6.16 -28.59 12.55
C LYS A 171 4.91 -28.27 11.74
N HIS A 172 4.58 -29.07 10.73
CA HIS A 172 3.35 -28.91 9.94
C HIS A 172 2.11 -29.00 10.83
N LYS A 173 2.09 -29.96 11.75
CA LYS A 173 0.97 -30.11 12.68
C LYS A 173 0.84 -28.92 13.64
N ALA A 174 1.95 -28.42 14.18
CA ALA A 174 1.93 -27.23 15.04
C ALA A 174 1.52 -25.96 14.27
N THR A 175 1.93 -25.83 13.00
CA THR A 175 1.47 -24.71 12.16
C THR A 175 -0.01 -24.83 11.82
N ASP A 176 -0.53 -26.02 11.51
CA ASP A 176 -1.95 -26.23 11.23
C ASP A 176 -2.81 -25.95 12.46
N GLU A 177 -2.37 -26.36 13.65
CA GLU A 177 -3.04 -26.03 14.91
C GLU A 177 -3.06 -24.52 15.16
N SER A 178 -1.91 -23.83 14.99
CA SER A 178 -1.84 -22.36 15.11
C SER A 178 -2.70 -21.65 14.07
N ILE A 179 -2.77 -22.15 12.84
CA ILE A 179 -3.58 -21.60 11.75
C ILE A 179 -5.06 -21.78 12.06
N SER A 180 -5.46 -22.97 12.54
CA SER A 180 -6.86 -23.24 12.91
C SER A 180 -7.34 -22.36 14.08
N LEU A 181 -6.47 -22.09 15.05
CA LEU A 181 -6.77 -21.20 16.18
C LEU A 181 -6.92 -19.74 15.70
N ALA A 182 -6.03 -19.29 14.80
CA ALA A 182 -6.16 -17.97 14.17
C ALA A 182 -7.45 -17.83 13.33
N PHE A 183 -7.86 -18.88 12.59
CA PHE A 183 -9.14 -18.88 11.85
C PHE A 183 -10.36 -18.84 12.77
N GLN A 184 -10.31 -19.48 13.95
CA GLN A 184 -11.38 -19.39 14.95
C GLN A 184 -11.52 -17.98 15.51
N ASP A 185 -10.41 -17.31 15.83
CA ASP A 185 -10.44 -15.94 16.35
C ASP A 185 -10.86 -14.93 15.28
N LEU A 186 -10.40 -15.10 14.04
CA LEU A 186 -10.89 -14.31 12.89
C LEU A 186 -12.40 -14.52 12.70
N SER A 187 -12.89 -15.76 12.83
CA SER A 187 -14.33 -16.06 12.72
C SER A 187 -15.15 -15.40 13.84
N ARG A 188 -14.62 -15.34 15.07
CA ARG A 188 -15.25 -14.59 16.16
C ARG A 188 -15.26 -13.08 15.89
N LEU A 189 -14.16 -12.53 15.40
CA LEU A 189 -14.07 -11.12 15.02
C LEU A 189 -15.04 -10.79 13.88
N MET A 190 -15.14 -11.64 12.86
CA MET A 190 -16.12 -11.56 11.77
C MET A 190 -17.55 -11.57 12.31
N ASN A 191 -17.87 -12.44 13.26
CA ASN A 191 -19.20 -12.49 13.88
C ASN A 191 -19.52 -11.22 14.68
N MET A 192 -18.55 -10.68 15.44
CA MET A 192 -18.72 -9.41 16.16
C MET A 192 -18.89 -8.22 15.22
N ALA A 193 -18.16 -8.19 14.10
CA ALA A 193 -18.25 -7.15 13.10
C ALA A 193 -19.56 -7.23 12.28
N LYS A 194 -20.12 -8.44 12.09
CA LYS A 194 -21.34 -8.67 11.30
C LYS A 194 -22.54 -7.85 11.80
N ASP A 195 -22.71 -7.75 13.12
CA ASP A 195 -23.80 -7.00 13.72
C ASP A 195 -23.62 -5.49 13.51
N MET A 196 -22.39 -4.96 13.67
CA MET A 196 -22.09 -3.56 13.36
C MET A 196 -22.30 -3.22 11.89
N VAL A 197 -21.94 -4.13 10.98
CA VAL A 197 -22.14 -3.97 9.53
C VAL A 197 -23.63 -3.98 9.17
N ALA A 198 -24.41 -4.90 9.76
CA ALA A 198 -25.85 -4.98 9.52
C ALA A 198 -26.58 -3.70 10.00
N ILE A 199 -26.23 -3.19 11.17
CA ILE A 199 -26.77 -1.93 11.70
C ILE A 199 -26.40 -0.76 10.78
N SER A 200 -25.13 -0.68 10.37
CA SER A 200 -24.63 0.36 9.48
C SER A 200 -25.39 0.40 8.15
N ARG A 201 -25.63 -0.77 7.53
CA ARG A 201 -26.45 -0.89 6.32
C ARG A 201 -27.90 -0.43 6.53
N SER A 202 -28.54 -0.82 7.63
CA SER A 202 -29.92 -0.41 7.92
C SER A 202 -30.04 1.10 8.14
N ILE A 203 -29.02 1.74 8.72
CA ILE A 203 -28.96 3.19 8.86
C ILE A 203 -28.76 3.85 7.49
N SER A 204 -27.84 3.35 6.66
CA SER A 204 -27.64 3.86 5.29
C SER A 204 -28.90 3.79 4.44
N THR A 205 -29.69 2.71 4.52
CA THR A 205 -30.95 2.60 3.79
C THR A 205 -31.99 3.58 4.33
N LYS A 206 -32.13 3.72 5.66
CA LYS A 206 -33.07 4.68 6.26
C LYS A 206 -32.71 6.14 5.96
N ILE A 207 -31.42 6.48 5.88
CA ILE A 207 -30.94 7.82 5.48
C ILE A 207 -31.30 8.08 4.01
N ARG A 208 -31.13 7.08 3.13
CA ARG A 208 -31.51 7.18 1.71
C ARG A 208 -33.02 7.35 1.53
N ASP A 209 -33.83 6.68 2.34
CA ASP A 209 -35.29 6.71 2.23
C ASP A 209 -35.92 7.98 2.83
N LYS A 210 -35.24 8.67 3.77
CA LYS A 210 -35.72 9.89 4.44
C LYS A 210 -35.09 11.18 3.91
N GLN A 211 -34.83 11.25 2.61
CA GLN A 211 -34.20 12.37 1.92
C GLN A 211 -34.99 13.68 2.12
N GLY A 212 -34.74 14.40 3.23
CA GLY A 212 -35.43 15.65 3.56
C GLY A 212 -35.36 16.13 5.02
N ASP A 213 -35.08 15.26 6.00
CA ASP A 213 -35.23 15.62 7.44
C ASP A 213 -33.91 15.50 8.25
N ILE A 214 -32.77 15.31 7.57
CA ILE A 214 -31.47 15.05 8.19
C ILE A 214 -30.49 16.13 7.74
N THR A 215 -29.76 16.71 8.69
CA THR A 215 -28.76 17.74 8.38
C THR A 215 -27.60 17.16 7.57
N GLU A 216 -27.08 17.93 6.61
CA GLU A 216 -26.03 17.50 5.69
C GLU A 216 -24.74 17.09 6.44
N ASP A 217 -24.46 17.75 7.58
CA ASP A 217 -23.27 17.50 8.41
C ASP A 217 -23.31 16.12 9.11
N GLU A 218 -24.49 15.66 9.55
CA GLU A 218 -24.66 14.32 10.13
C GLU A 218 -24.48 13.22 9.08
N THR A 219 -24.94 13.48 7.85
CA THR A 219 -24.78 12.55 6.73
C THR A 219 -23.31 12.43 6.31
N VAL A 220 -22.56 13.54 6.30
CA VAL A 220 -21.12 13.55 5.97
C VAL A 220 -20.29 12.81 7.01
N ARG A 221 -20.55 13.02 8.32
CA ARG A 221 -19.85 12.30 9.40
C ARG A 221 -20.17 10.81 9.40
N PHE A 222 -21.42 10.46 9.10
CA PHE A 222 -21.80 9.05 9.00
C PHE A 222 -21.11 8.38 7.79
N LYS A 223 -21.06 9.05 6.63
CA LYS A 223 -20.31 8.57 5.46
C LYS A 223 -18.81 8.42 5.74
N SER A 224 -18.19 9.34 6.48
CA SER A 224 -16.77 9.22 6.84
C SER A 224 -16.50 8.10 7.85
N TYR A 225 -17.44 7.83 8.77
CA TYR A 225 -17.37 6.69 9.69
C TYR A 225 -17.51 5.35 8.95
N LEU A 226 -18.47 5.26 8.02
CA LEU A 226 -18.64 4.11 7.12
C LEU A 226 -17.39 3.85 6.28
N LEU A 227 -16.81 4.90 5.69
CA LEU A 227 -15.58 4.81 4.92
C LEU A 227 -14.40 4.31 5.79
N SER A 228 -14.32 4.76 7.05
CA SER A 228 -13.29 4.33 8.00
C SER A 228 -13.47 2.88 8.46
N LEU A 229 -14.72 2.40 8.50
CA LEU A 229 -15.06 1.00 8.77
C LEU A 229 -14.99 0.11 7.52
N GLY A 230 -14.78 0.70 6.34
CA GLY A 230 -14.82 0.00 5.05
C GLY A 230 -16.21 -0.48 4.63
N ILE A 231 -17.26 0.08 5.25
CA ILE A 231 -18.66 -0.20 4.97
C ILE A 231 -19.19 0.88 4.04
N ASP A 232 -18.58 1.03 2.87
CA ASP A 232 -19.28 1.72 1.79
C ASP A 232 -20.31 0.73 1.20
N ASP A 233 -21.37 1.20 0.54
CA ASP A 233 -22.33 0.32 -0.17
C ASP A 233 -22.11 0.34 -1.71
N PRO A 234 -20.90 0.01 -2.24
CA PRO A 234 -20.72 -0.19 -3.66
C PRO A 234 -21.58 -1.33 -4.19
N VAL A 235 -21.89 -1.26 -5.49
CA VAL A 235 -22.42 -2.40 -6.22
C VAL A 235 -21.35 -3.51 -6.19
N THR A 236 -21.55 -4.49 -5.32
CA THR A 236 -20.68 -5.67 -5.15
C THR A 236 -21.26 -6.88 -5.87
N ARG A 237 -20.37 -7.76 -6.35
CA ARG A 237 -20.81 -9.02 -6.98
C ARG A 237 -21.63 -9.90 -6.04
N GLY A 238 -21.37 -9.85 -4.74
CA GLY A 238 -22.09 -10.66 -3.73
C GLY A 238 -23.52 -10.18 -3.44
N ALA A 239 -23.87 -8.94 -3.80
CA ALA A 239 -25.21 -8.39 -3.53
C ALA A 239 -26.26 -8.77 -4.59
N PHE A 240 -25.84 -9.30 -5.75
CA PHE A 240 -26.72 -9.60 -6.88
C PHE A 240 -26.64 -11.09 -7.25
N SER A 241 -27.78 -11.75 -7.37
CA SER A 241 -27.88 -13.13 -7.84
C SER A 241 -27.68 -13.26 -9.36
N ASN A 242 -27.90 -12.17 -10.11
CA ASN A 242 -27.78 -12.13 -11.57
C ASN A 242 -26.65 -11.19 -12.01
N GLN A 243 -25.69 -11.73 -12.76
CA GLN A 243 -24.54 -11.01 -13.29
C GLN A 243 -24.94 -9.84 -14.21
N THR A 244 -26.08 -9.95 -14.90
CA THR A 244 -26.57 -8.88 -15.79
C THR A 244 -27.08 -7.67 -15.00
N GLU A 245 -27.77 -7.90 -13.88
CA GLU A 245 -28.25 -6.83 -13.01
C GLU A 245 -27.11 -6.14 -12.28
N TYR A 246 -26.11 -6.91 -11.86
CA TYR A 246 -24.85 -6.39 -11.33
C TYR A 246 -24.22 -5.37 -12.29
N PHE A 247 -23.99 -5.73 -13.55
CA PHE A 247 -23.36 -4.83 -14.52
C PHE A 247 -24.22 -3.62 -14.88
N LYS A 248 -25.56 -3.77 -14.91
CA LYS A 248 -26.47 -2.64 -15.13
C LYS A 248 -26.44 -1.65 -13.97
N SER A 249 -26.45 -2.14 -12.73
CA SER A 249 -26.36 -1.32 -11.53
C SER A 249 -24.99 -0.62 -11.45
N LEU A 250 -23.93 -1.38 -11.75
CA LEU A 250 -22.56 -0.87 -11.79
C LEU A 250 -22.41 0.24 -12.85
N ALA A 251 -22.96 0.06 -14.04
CA ALA A 251 -22.93 1.08 -15.10
C ALA A 251 -23.59 2.39 -14.65
N LYS A 252 -24.74 2.33 -13.97
CA LYS A 252 -25.42 3.51 -13.41
C LYS A 252 -24.57 4.22 -12.36
N GLN A 253 -23.99 3.45 -11.43
CA GLN A 253 -23.13 3.99 -10.38
C GLN A 253 -21.89 4.68 -10.98
N LEU A 254 -21.23 4.02 -11.94
CA LEU A 254 -20.06 4.56 -12.61
C LEU A 254 -20.41 5.82 -13.40
N ALA A 255 -21.55 5.86 -14.07
CA ALA A 255 -21.96 7.04 -14.82
C ALA A 255 -22.15 8.25 -13.91
N GLN A 256 -22.86 8.08 -12.80
CA GLN A 256 -23.07 9.13 -11.81
C GLN A 256 -21.75 9.63 -11.20
N MET A 257 -20.82 8.71 -10.93
CA MET A 257 -19.50 9.07 -10.36
C MET A 257 -18.60 9.80 -11.36
N LEU A 258 -18.69 9.46 -12.65
CA LEU A 258 -17.72 9.89 -13.66
C LEU A 258 -18.20 11.05 -14.53
N GLU A 259 -19.49 11.36 -14.55
CA GLU A 259 -20.04 12.40 -15.42
C GLU A 259 -19.40 13.79 -15.17
N GLU A 260 -19.37 14.25 -13.92
CA GLU A 260 -18.73 15.53 -13.55
C GLU A 260 -17.21 15.52 -13.80
N PRO A 261 -16.43 14.52 -13.30
CA PRO A 261 -15.00 14.45 -13.58
C PRO A 261 -14.66 14.44 -15.06
N ILE A 262 -15.46 13.80 -15.91
CA ILE A 262 -15.23 13.75 -17.36
C ILE A 262 -15.54 15.09 -18.01
N LYS A 263 -16.58 15.81 -17.56
CA LYS A 263 -16.85 17.19 -18.02
C LYS A 263 -15.69 18.12 -17.69
N GLU A 264 -15.11 18.01 -16.49
CA GLU A 264 -13.97 18.84 -16.06
C GLU A 264 -12.71 18.64 -16.92
N VAL A 265 -12.42 17.42 -17.38
CA VAL A 265 -11.25 17.13 -18.24
C VAL A 265 -11.52 17.27 -19.74
N GLY A 266 -12.54 18.04 -20.13
CA GLY A 266 -12.80 18.35 -21.55
C GLY A 266 -13.62 17.28 -22.29
N GLY A 267 -14.44 16.53 -21.56
CA GLY A 267 -15.51 15.69 -22.07
C GLY A 267 -15.12 14.24 -22.40
N MET A 268 -13.89 13.84 -22.10
CA MET A 268 -13.44 12.47 -22.30
C MET A 268 -12.23 12.10 -21.44
N MET A 269 -12.10 10.82 -21.11
CA MET A 269 -11.07 10.31 -20.20
C MET A 269 -10.58 8.93 -20.64
N SER A 270 -9.29 8.64 -20.46
CA SER A 270 -8.76 7.32 -20.80
C SER A 270 -9.33 6.24 -19.89
N MET A 271 -9.54 5.02 -20.40
CA MET A 271 -10.03 3.92 -19.55
C MET A 271 -9.08 3.61 -18.38
N ALA A 272 -7.78 3.84 -18.55
CA ALA A 272 -6.80 3.71 -17.47
C ALA A 272 -7.03 4.75 -16.36
N ASP A 273 -7.25 6.01 -16.71
CA ASP A 273 -7.55 7.06 -15.74
C ASP A 273 -8.90 6.82 -15.05
N VAL A 274 -9.91 6.36 -15.80
CA VAL A 274 -11.21 5.96 -15.24
C VAL A 274 -11.02 4.85 -14.22
N TYR A 275 -10.26 3.79 -14.55
CA TYR A 275 -9.97 2.68 -13.65
C TYR A 275 -9.32 3.16 -12.34
N CYS A 276 -8.27 3.97 -12.46
CA CYS A 276 -7.56 4.52 -11.32
C CYS A 276 -8.46 5.42 -10.46
N ARG A 277 -9.26 6.30 -11.07
CA ARG A 277 -10.17 7.20 -10.34
C ARG A 277 -11.24 6.44 -9.58
N VAL A 278 -11.91 5.50 -10.23
CA VAL A 278 -12.98 4.71 -9.61
C VAL A 278 -12.44 3.89 -8.43
N ASN A 279 -11.32 3.18 -8.63
CA ASN A 279 -10.75 2.35 -7.58
C ASN A 279 -10.16 3.17 -6.43
N ARG A 280 -9.58 4.34 -6.72
CA ARG A 280 -9.15 5.29 -5.69
C ARG A 280 -10.32 5.85 -4.88
N ALA A 281 -11.47 6.07 -5.51
CA ALA A 281 -12.67 6.52 -4.81
C ALA A 281 -13.32 5.41 -3.96
N ARG A 282 -13.21 4.14 -4.36
CA ARG A 282 -13.79 2.98 -3.65
C ARG A 282 -12.96 2.48 -2.46
N GLY A 283 -11.64 2.64 -2.47
CA GLY A 283 -10.75 2.29 -1.35
C GLY A 283 -10.51 0.78 -1.17
N LEU A 284 -11.53 0.03 -0.69
CA LEU A 284 -11.38 -1.38 -0.30
C LEU A 284 -12.05 -2.35 -1.28
N GLU A 285 -13.20 -1.99 -1.86
CA GLU A 285 -13.94 -2.84 -2.80
C GLU A 285 -13.58 -2.52 -4.26
N LEU A 286 -12.35 -2.89 -4.62
CA LEU A 286 -11.78 -2.62 -5.95
C LEU A 286 -12.54 -3.36 -7.06
N LEU A 287 -12.71 -2.68 -8.19
CA LEU A 287 -13.17 -3.28 -9.44
C LEU A 287 -12.02 -3.91 -10.20
N SER A 288 -12.30 -5.06 -10.82
CA SER A 288 -11.42 -5.61 -11.84
C SER A 288 -11.51 -4.79 -13.14
N PRO A 289 -10.44 -4.75 -13.95
CA PRO A 289 -10.48 -4.07 -15.26
C PRO A 289 -11.58 -4.60 -16.18
N GLU A 290 -11.84 -5.90 -16.14
CA GLU A 290 -12.88 -6.56 -16.95
C GLU A 290 -14.29 -6.14 -16.53
N ASP A 291 -14.55 -6.01 -15.24
CA ASP A 291 -15.85 -5.59 -14.72
C ASP A 291 -16.15 -4.13 -15.08
N LEU A 292 -15.15 -3.27 -14.92
CA LEU A 292 -15.25 -1.86 -15.33
C LEU A 292 -15.56 -1.75 -16.82
N MET A 293 -14.82 -2.45 -17.66
CA MET A 293 -15.04 -2.47 -19.11
C MET A 293 -16.44 -3.00 -19.47
N SER A 294 -16.87 -4.09 -18.82
CA SER A 294 -18.18 -4.70 -19.07
C SER A 294 -19.33 -3.76 -18.69
N ALA A 295 -19.19 -3.04 -17.57
CA ALA A 295 -20.16 -2.03 -17.15
C ALA A 295 -20.16 -0.82 -18.10
N CYS A 296 -19.00 -0.30 -18.51
CA CYS A 296 -18.89 0.81 -19.45
C CYS A 296 -19.52 0.50 -20.82
N ARG A 297 -19.43 -0.75 -21.31
CA ARG A 297 -20.10 -1.16 -22.56
C ARG A 297 -21.62 -1.07 -22.49
N LEU A 298 -22.22 -1.23 -21.30
CA LEU A 298 -23.67 -1.12 -21.12
C LEU A 298 -24.16 0.33 -21.01
N MET A 299 -23.27 1.31 -20.82
CA MET A 299 -23.65 2.71 -20.64
C MET A 299 -24.35 3.29 -21.87
N SER A 300 -23.93 2.88 -23.09
CA SER A 300 -24.57 3.29 -24.34
C SER A 300 -25.99 2.74 -24.46
N THR A 301 -26.18 1.46 -24.15
CA THR A 301 -27.49 0.79 -24.15
C THR A 301 -28.45 1.37 -23.11
N LEU A 302 -27.91 1.78 -21.95
CA LEU A 302 -28.67 2.35 -20.85
C LEU A 302 -28.87 3.88 -20.96
N GLN A 303 -28.31 4.52 -22.00
CA GLN A 303 -28.39 5.96 -22.26
C GLN A 303 -27.97 6.84 -21.05
N LEU A 304 -26.86 6.47 -20.41
CA LEU A 304 -26.38 7.12 -19.18
C LEU A 304 -25.50 8.36 -19.42
N GLY A 305 -25.64 9.03 -20.56
CA GLY A 305 -24.87 10.25 -20.88
C GLY A 305 -23.36 10.04 -21.15
N LEU A 306 -22.86 8.80 -21.04
CA LEU A 306 -21.48 8.42 -21.31
C LEU A 306 -21.42 7.23 -22.27
N CYS A 307 -20.42 7.22 -23.15
CA CYS A 307 -20.19 6.14 -24.09
C CYS A 307 -18.71 5.75 -24.20
N LEU A 308 -18.49 4.45 -24.40
CA LEU A 308 -17.16 3.91 -24.65
C LEU A 308 -16.81 4.12 -26.13
N ARG A 309 -15.61 4.65 -26.38
CA ARG A 309 -15.05 4.82 -27.72
C ARG A 309 -13.68 4.17 -27.82
N THR A 310 -13.39 3.59 -28.98
CA THR A 310 -12.08 3.06 -29.33
C THR A 310 -11.51 3.90 -30.48
N PHE A 311 -10.29 4.38 -30.32
CA PHE A 311 -9.55 5.04 -31.40
C PHE A 311 -8.87 4.02 -32.31
N ASP A 312 -8.44 4.46 -33.49
CA ASP A 312 -7.74 3.60 -34.46
C ASP A 312 -6.38 3.10 -33.94
N SER A 313 -5.81 3.80 -32.95
CA SER A 313 -4.63 3.34 -32.21
C SER A 313 -4.91 2.15 -31.28
N GLY A 314 -6.17 1.76 -31.10
CA GLY A 314 -6.63 0.77 -30.13
C GLY A 314 -6.86 1.32 -28.73
N ALA A 315 -6.56 2.62 -28.49
CA ALA A 315 -6.82 3.25 -27.20
C ALA A 315 -8.33 3.38 -26.94
N THR A 316 -8.78 2.89 -25.78
CA THR A 316 -10.17 3.01 -25.33
C THR A 316 -10.34 4.18 -24.35
N VAL A 317 -11.38 4.96 -24.58
CA VAL A 317 -11.73 6.13 -23.77
C VAL A 317 -13.22 6.12 -23.44
N LEU A 318 -13.55 6.75 -22.32
CA LEU A 318 -14.92 7.05 -21.93
C LEU A 318 -15.18 8.52 -22.24
N GLN A 319 -16.21 8.82 -23.03
CA GLN A 319 -16.57 10.18 -23.45
C GLN A 319 -18.04 10.48 -23.15
N LEU A 320 -18.39 11.76 -23.09
CA LEU A 320 -19.79 12.18 -23.02
C LEU A 320 -20.55 11.77 -24.30
N SER A 321 -21.83 11.45 -24.17
CA SER A 321 -22.68 11.12 -25.32
C SER A 321 -22.84 12.32 -26.29
N ASP A 322 -22.77 13.53 -25.76
CA ASP A 322 -22.85 14.78 -26.55
C ASP A 322 -21.52 15.16 -27.20
N HIS A 323 -20.50 14.30 -27.09
CA HIS A 323 -19.18 14.57 -27.63
C HIS A 323 -19.17 14.44 -29.16
N ASN A 324 -19.00 15.58 -29.85
CA ASN A 324 -19.03 15.66 -31.31
C ASN A 324 -17.63 15.88 -31.88
N ASP A 325 -17.14 14.88 -32.62
CA ASP A 325 -15.83 14.92 -33.29
C ASP A 325 -15.65 16.15 -34.18
N ARG A 326 -16.70 16.61 -34.85
CA ARG A 326 -16.60 17.75 -35.77
C ARG A 326 -16.18 19.03 -35.05
N ILE A 327 -16.76 19.28 -33.87
CA ILE A 327 -16.45 20.45 -33.04
C ILE A 327 -15.00 20.37 -32.56
N ILE A 328 -14.53 19.16 -32.22
CA ILE A 328 -13.15 18.96 -31.75
C ILE A 328 -12.15 19.18 -32.86
N ILE A 329 -12.44 18.67 -34.07
CA ILE A 329 -11.61 18.87 -35.26
C ILE A 329 -11.52 20.37 -35.56
N GLU A 330 -12.65 21.09 -35.52
CA GLU A 330 -12.70 22.53 -35.75
C GLU A 330 -11.89 23.30 -34.69
N ASN A 331 -12.12 23.04 -33.40
CA ASN A 331 -11.36 23.66 -32.32
C ASN A 331 -9.85 23.35 -32.39
N THR A 332 -9.48 22.13 -32.80
CA THR A 332 -8.08 21.73 -32.95
C THR A 332 -7.44 22.40 -34.16
N ALA A 333 -8.17 22.56 -35.27
CA ALA A 333 -7.72 23.29 -36.44
C ALA A 333 -7.50 24.78 -36.12
N VAL A 334 -8.43 25.42 -35.40
CA VAL A 334 -8.26 26.81 -34.93
C VAL A 334 -7.02 26.94 -34.03
N ALA A 335 -6.83 26.02 -33.08
CA ALA A 335 -5.65 26.04 -32.22
C ALA A 335 -4.33 25.89 -33.01
N LEU A 336 -4.33 25.10 -34.09
CA LEU A 336 -3.18 24.96 -34.99
C LEU A 336 -2.94 26.23 -35.81
N GLU A 337 -3.98 26.92 -36.25
CA GLU A 337 -3.87 28.19 -36.98
C GLU A 337 -3.32 29.31 -36.08
N GLU A 338 -3.82 29.43 -34.85
CA GLU A 338 -3.38 30.44 -33.89
C GLU A 338 -1.93 30.24 -33.43
N SER A 339 -1.53 28.99 -33.21
CA SER A 339 -0.19 28.65 -32.71
C SER A 339 0.84 28.45 -33.84
N GLY A 340 0.39 28.38 -35.09
CA GLY A 340 1.20 28.04 -36.27
C GLY A 340 1.56 26.55 -36.34
N SER A 341 2.13 25.98 -35.28
CA SER A 341 2.41 24.56 -35.16
C SER A 341 2.29 24.07 -33.73
N LEU A 342 1.83 22.83 -33.55
CA LEU A 342 1.69 22.21 -32.23
C LEU A 342 2.17 20.76 -32.22
N SER A 343 2.93 20.42 -31.20
CA SER A 343 3.14 19.04 -30.77
C SER A 343 1.96 18.56 -29.91
N ALA A 344 1.80 17.23 -29.77
CA ALA A 344 0.78 16.65 -28.88
C ALA A 344 0.92 17.14 -27.43
N THR A 345 2.14 17.38 -26.95
CA THR A 345 2.40 17.89 -25.60
C THR A 345 2.02 19.36 -25.42
N GLU A 346 2.20 20.19 -26.45
CA GLU A 346 1.82 21.60 -26.41
C GLU A 346 0.30 21.75 -26.45
N LEU A 347 -0.37 21.02 -27.35
CA LEU A 347 -1.83 20.99 -27.41
C LEU A 347 -2.45 20.51 -26.09
N ALA A 348 -1.87 19.48 -25.47
CA ALA A 348 -2.30 18.98 -24.18
C ALA A 348 -2.26 20.05 -23.08
N LYS A 349 -1.20 20.86 -23.04
CA LYS A 349 -1.06 21.96 -22.08
C LYS A 349 -2.06 23.08 -22.33
N ILE A 350 -2.29 23.45 -23.59
CA ILE A 350 -3.22 24.52 -23.96
C ILE A 350 -4.65 24.14 -23.57
N LEU A 351 -5.06 22.90 -23.88
CA LEU A 351 -6.43 22.44 -23.66
C LEU A 351 -6.66 21.82 -22.27
N GLY A 352 -5.62 21.64 -21.46
CA GLY A 352 -5.73 21.00 -20.14
C GLY A 352 -6.12 19.52 -20.21
N ILE A 353 -5.75 18.82 -21.29
CA ILE A 353 -6.10 17.41 -21.52
C ILE A 353 -4.87 16.49 -21.46
N SER A 354 -5.10 15.17 -21.44
CA SER A 354 -3.99 14.20 -21.48
C SER A 354 -3.26 14.24 -22.84
N VAL A 355 -1.94 13.97 -22.81
CA VAL A 355 -1.11 13.93 -24.02
C VAL A 355 -1.58 12.87 -25.02
N LEU A 356 -2.04 11.72 -24.51
CA LEU A 356 -2.64 10.67 -25.32
C LEU A 356 -3.84 11.23 -26.11
N LEU A 357 -4.71 11.96 -25.43
CA LEU A 357 -5.89 12.49 -26.07
C LEU A 357 -5.57 13.61 -27.07
N ALA A 358 -4.67 14.51 -26.71
CA ALA A 358 -4.20 15.56 -27.61
C ALA A 358 -3.63 14.96 -28.90
N LYS A 359 -2.86 13.86 -28.79
CA LYS A 359 -2.36 13.11 -29.95
C LYS A 359 -3.48 12.55 -30.82
N GLU A 360 -4.49 11.91 -30.22
CA GLU A 360 -5.63 11.36 -30.97
C GLU A 360 -6.46 12.46 -31.66
N ARG A 361 -6.62 13.62 -31.02
CA ARG A 361 -7.29 14.78 -31.65
C ARG A 361 -6.54 15.30 -32.87
N LEU A 362 -5.22 15.43 -32.77
CA LEU A 362 -4.36 15.84 -33.90
C LEU A 362 -4.44 14.84 -35.05
N LEU A 363 -4.33 13.54 -34.76
CA LEU A 363 -4.44 12.48 -35.77
C LEU A 363 -5.83 12.43 -36.42
N THR A 364 -6.90 12.68 -35.66
CA THR A 364 -8.27 12.72 -36.19
C THR A 364 -8.48 13.93 -37.09
N THR A 365 -7.91 15.08 -36.70
CA THR A 365 -7.93 16.33 -37.49
C THR A 365 -7.15 16.18 -38.80
N GLU A 366 -6.01 15.51 -38.75
CA GLU A 366 -5.20 15.15 -39.92
C GLU A 366 -5.95 14.23 -40.88
N LYS A 367 -6.63 13.19 -40.37
CA LYS A 367 -7.44 12.27 -41.18
C LYS A 367 -8.56 12.97 -41.95
N GLN A 368 -9.06 14.08 -41.43
CA GLN A 368 -10.08 14.91 -42.07
C GLN A 368 -9.46 15.94 -43.03
N GLY A 369 -8.15 15.89 -43.26
CA GLY A 369 -7.42 16.79 -44.13
C GLY A 369 -7.29 18.22 -43.59
N ARG A 370 -7.61 18.48 -42.32
CA ARG A 370 -7.53 19.83 -41.73
C ARG A 370 -6.16 20.16 -41.16
N ALA A 371 -5.36 19.14 -40.85
CA ALA A 371 -3.98 19.29 -40.39
C ALA A 371 -3.03 18.45 -41.26
N CYS A 372 -1.76 18.85 -41.30
CA CYS A 372 -0.67 18.05 -41.86
C CYS A 372 0.40 17.81 -40.80
N ARG A 373 1.07 16.66 -40.86
CA ARG A 373 2.17 16.32 -39.94
C ARG A 373 3.53 16.63 -40.58
N ASP A 374 4.45 17.08 -39.75
CA ASP A 374 5.88 17.16 -40.03
C ASP A 374 6.60 16.24 -39.05
N GLU A 375 7.31 15.24 -39.58
CA GLU A 375 8.04 14.26 -38.79
C GLU A 375 9.54 14.43 -39.04
N SER A 376 10.23 14.93 -38.03
CA SER A 376 11.67 15.20 -38.06
C SER A 376 12.37 14.52 -36.89
N LEU A 377 13.71 14.63 -36.83
CA LEU A 377 14.51 14.18 -35.69
C LEU A 377 14.13 14.88 -34.37
N GLU A 378 13.55 16.08 -34.46
CA GLU A 378 13.09 16.85 -33.30
C GLU A 378 11.73 16.36 -32.76
N GLY A 379 11.02 15.53 -33.55
CA GLY A 379 9.73 14.94 -33.20
C GLY A 379 8.65 15.21 -34.24
N ILE A 380 7.40 14.88 -33.86
CA ILE A 380 6.22 15.07 -34.70
C ILE A 380 5.53 16.37 -34.31
N ARG A 381 5.39 17.28 -35.28
CA ARG A 381 4.57 18.49 -35.16
C ARG A 381 3.41 18.46 -36.15
N PHE A 382 2.33 19.12 -35.80
CA PHE A 382 1.17 19.29 -36.66
C PHE A 382 1.03 20.77 -37.03
N TYR A 383 0.64 21.01 -38.28
CA TYR A 383 0.39 22.32 -38.86
C TYR A 383 -1.00 22.34 -39.47
N SER A 384 -1.57 23.54 -39.64
CA SER A 384 -2.80 23.69 -40.44
C SER A 384 -2.51 23.31 -41.90
N ASN A 385 -3.46 22.64 -42.55
CA ASN A 385 -3.24 22.08 -43.88
C ASN A 385 -3.30 23.16 -44.97
N LEU A 386 -2.16 23.81 -45.21
CA LEU A 386 -2.01 24.83 -46.24
C LEU A 386 -2.10 24.26 -47.67
N PHE A 387 -1.78 22.99 -47.89
CA PHE A 387 -1.84 22.35 -49.21
C PHE A 387 -3.26 22.29 -49.77
N LEU A 388 -4.28 22.29 -48.91
CA LEU A 388 -5.69 22.26 -49.31
C LEU A 388 -6.40 23.61 -49.17
N THR A 389 -5.79 24.59 -48.50
CA THR A 389 -6.43 25.88 -48.18
C THR A 389 -5.84 27.07 -48.93
N LYS A 390 -4.59 26.98 -49.39
CA LYS A 390 -4.00 27.96 -50.30
C LYS A 390 -3.96 27.38 -51.70
N GLU A 391 -4.88 27.82 -52.55
CA GLU A 391 -4.66 27.77 -54.00
C GLU A 391 -3.56 28.80 -54.33
N GLU A 392 -2.52 28.38 -55.05
CA GLU A 392 -1.47 29.29 -55.55
C GLU A 392 -2.00 30.36 -56.50
#